data_AF-A0A096AI79-F1
#
_entry.id   AF-A0A096AI79-F1
#
_cell.length_a   1.000
_cell.length_b   1.000
_cell.length_c   1.000
_cell.angle_alpha   90.00
_cell.angle_beta   90.00
_cell.angle_gamma   90.00
#
_symmetry.space_group_name_H-M   'P 1'
#
loop_
_entity.id
_entity.type
_entity.pdbx_description
1 polymer ?
#
loop_
_entity_poly.entity_id
_entity_poly.type
_entity_poly.pdbx_seq_one_letter_code
_entity_poly.pdbx_strand_id
1 'polypeptide(L)'
;HNDFDGLSGNEDVGQMSAWYILSSMGIYQVEPSGGKYMFGSPLFDKAEVNVGHGKTFTILAHGNSPKNMYVSHIKLNGKLYNKLYIDYKDIMAGGTLEFFMTDRRP
;
A
#
# COMPACT_ATOMS: atom_id res chain seq x y z
N HIS A 1 1.36 -18.34 13.54
CA HIS A 1 2.35 -19.41 13.75
C HIS A 1 3.68 -18.83 13.28
N ASN A 2 4.57 -18.51 14.21
CA ASN A 2 5.86 -17.87 13.95
C ASN A 2 6.93 -18.96 14.03
N ASP A 3 7.13 -19.69 12.94
CA ASP A 3 8.15 -20.75 12.86
C ASP A 3 9.37 -20.29 12.06
N PHE A 4 10.52 -20.86 12.43
CA PHE A 4 11.89 -20.40 12.19
C PHE A 4 12.42 -20.58 10.75
N ASP A 5 11.55 -20.87 9.76
CA ASP A 5 11.92 -21.28 8.39
C ASP A 5 11.15 -20.53 7.29
N GLY A 6 10.92 -19.22 7.49
CA GLY A 6 10.12 -18.38 6.58
C GLY A 6 10.87 -17.64 5.46
N LEU A 7 12.16 -17.93 5.22
CA LEU A 7 12.98 -17.24 4.21
C LEU A 7 13.43 -18.22 3.13
N SER A 8 12.80 -18.19 1.95
CA SER A 8 13.30 -18.88 0.75
C SER A 8 14.37 -18.08 -0.01
N GLY A 9 14.93 -17.01 0.57
CA GLY A 9 15.95 -16.18 -0.10
C GLY A 9 16.61 -15.15 0.82
N ASN A 10 17.80 -14.71 0.43
CA ASN A 10 18.74 -13.90 1.21
C ASN A 10 18.19 -12.51 1.62
N GLU A 11 18.50 -12.13 2.85
CA GLU A 11 18.14 -10.86 3.51
C GLU A 11 18.95 -9.68 2.94
N ASP A 12 18.58 -9.21 1.75
CA ASP A 12 19.25 -8.07 1.08
C ASP A 12 18.92 -6.73 1.78
N VAL A 13 19.60 -6.46 2.92
CA VAL A 13 19.76 -5.15 3.56
C VAL A 13 18.46 -4.31 3.65
N GLY A 14 17.38 -4.92 4.14
CA GLY A 14 16.11 -4.23 4.42
C GLY A 14 15.16 -4.03 3.22
N GLN A 15 15.53 -4.46 2.01
CA GLN A 15 14.64 -4.42 0.84
C GLN A 15 13.42 -5.33 1.00
N MET A 16 13.58 -6.55 1.54
CA MET A 16 12.46 -7.49 1.75
C MET A 16 11.48 -7.03 2.85
N SER A 17 11.96 -6.39 3.91
CA SER A 17 11.11 -5.90 5.01
C SER A 17 10.31 -4.67 4.57
N ALA A 18 10.93 -3.76 3.80
CA ALA A 18 10.22 -2.65 3.16
C ALA A 18 9.21 -3.17 2.12
N TRP A 19 9.56 -4.21 1.35
CA TRP A 19 8.66 -4.89 0.41
C TRP A 19 7.42 -5.44 1.11
N TYR A 20 7.58 -6.11 2.24
CA TYR A 20 6.46 -6.67 3.01
C TYR A 20 5.57 -5.59 3.63
N ILE A 21 6.15 -4.54 4.21
CA ILE A 21 5.40 -3.42 4.79
C ILE A 21 4.64 -2.65 3.69
N LEU A 22 5.29 -2.34 2.57
CA LEU A 22 4.64 -1.66 1.45
C LEU A 22 3.53 -2.53 0.82
N SER A 23 3.82 -3.81 0.56
CA SER A 23 2.87 -4.72 -0.08
C SER A 23 1.66 -5.00 0.82
N SER A 24 1.86 -5.10 2.14
CA SER A 24 0.75 -5.24 3.08
C SER A 24 -0.10 -3.96 3.20
N MET A 25 0.46 -2.81 2.87
CA MET A 25 -0.27 -1.55 2.68
C MET A 25 -0.92 -1.43 1.28
N GLY A 26 -0.78 -2.43 0.41
CA GLY A 26 -1.36 -2.42 -0.94
C GLY A 26 -0.62 -1.52 -1.91
N ILE A 27 0.65 -1.21 -1.66
CA ILE A 27 1.47 -0.33 -2.49
C ILE A 27 2.80 -1.03 -2.79
N TYR A 28 3.30 -0.95 -4.01
CA TYR A 28 4.55 -1.59 -4.40
C TYR A 28 5.46 -0.69 -5.23
N GLN A 29 6.73 -0.59 -4.84
CA GLN A 29 7.72 0.20 -5.56
C GLN A 29 8.31 -0.64 -6.70
N VAL A 30 7.83 -0.45 -7.93
CA VAL A 30 8.32 -1.18 -9.11
C VAL A 30 9.62 -0.57 -9.67
N GLU A 31 9.82 0.74 -9.49
CA GLU A 31 10.97 1.46 -10.04
C GLU A 31 11.63 2.34 -8.96
N PRO A 32 12.86 2.00 -8.49
CA PRO A 32 13.54 2.75 -7.43
C PRO A 32 13.84 4.22 -7.80
N SER A 33 14.10 4.50 -9.07
CA SER A 33 14.44 5.82 -9.61
C SER A 33 13.23 6.67 -10.04
N GLY A 34 12.06 6.04 -10.20
CA GLY A 34 10.90 6.67 -10.84
C GLY A 34 9.99 7.46 -9.90
N GLY A 35 10.14 7.31 -8.58
CA GLY A 35 9.31 7.97 -7.58
C GLY A 35 7.83 7.56 -7.60
N LYS A 36 7.49 6.47 -8.31
CA LYS A 36 6.12 5.94 -8.42
C LYS A 36 5.99 4.65 -7.64
N TYR A 37 4.90 4.53 -6.93
CA TYR A 37 4.51 3.32 -6.24
C TYR A 37 3.20 2.80 -6.83
N MET A 38 3.22 1.61 -7.39
CA MET A 38 2.07 0.98 -8.02
C MET A 38 1.09 0.46 -6.96
N PHE A 39 -0.20 0.46 -7.26
CA PHE A 39 -1.20 -0.10 -6.35
C PHE A 39 -1.35 -1.61 -6.53
N GLY A 40 -1.41 -2.31 -5.40
CA GLY A 40 -1.80 -3.71 -5.28
C GLY A 40 -3.10 -3.84 -4.50
N SER A 41 -3.25 -4.96 -3.77
CA SER A 41 -4.36 -5.16 -2.83
C SER A 41 -3.84 -4.99 -1.40
N PRO A 42 -4.42 -4.10 -0.59
CA PRO A 42 -4.07 -3.98 0.83
C PRO A 42 -4.42 -5.25 1.60
N LEU A 43 -3.60 -5.61 2.59
CA LEU A 43 -3.85 -6.72 3.51
C LEU A 43 -4.50 -6.25 4.81
N PHE A 44 -4.23 -5.00 5.22
CA PHE A 44 -4.75 -4.41 6.44
C PHE A 44 -5.83 -3.36 6.14
N ASP A 45 -6.79 -3.23 7.05
CA ASP A 45 -7.88 -2.24 6.95
C ASP A 45 -7.38 -0.81 7.12
N LYS A 46 -6.29 -0.62 7.86
CA LYS A 46 -5.68 0.68 8.11
C LYS A 46 -4.18 0.56 8.30
N ALA A 47 -3.44 1.47 7.68
CA ALA A 47 -2.03 1.71 7.95
C ALA A 47 -1.76 3.21 8.04
N GLU A 48 -0.85 3.62 8.93
CA GLU A 48 -0.42 5.01 9.08
C GLU A 48 1.10 5.06 8.98
N VAL A 49 1.59 5.98 8.15
CA VAL A 49 3.02 6.21 7.92
C VAL A 49 3.32 7.65 8.29
N ASN A 50 4.22 7.85 9.26
CA ASN A 50 4.77 9.17 9.54
C ASN A 50 5.76 9.53 8.42
N VAL A 51 5.46 10.58 7.66
CA VAL A 51 6.27 11.02 6.51
C VAL A 51 7.14 12.24 6.85
N GLY A 52 7.34 12.51 8.14
CA GLY A 52 8.15 13.61 8.65
C GLY A 52 7.40 14.95 8.66
N HIS A 53 8.05 15.97 9.23
CA HIS A 53 7.49 17.33 9.36
C HIS A 53 6.10 17.39 10.03
N GLY A 54 5.82 16.46 10.95
CA GLY A 54 4.51 16.36 11.63
C GLY A 54 3.37 15.87 10.74
N LYS A 55 3.67 15.32 9.55
CA LYS A 55 2.68 14.81 8.60
C LYS A 55 2.56 13.30 8.69
N THR A 56 1.34 12.83 8.48
CA THR A 56 1.00 11.41 8.39
C THR A 56 0.33 11.13 7.06
N PHE A 57 0.74 10.04 6.42
CA PHE A 57 0.05 9.44 5.29
C PHE A 57 -0.71 8.21 5.78
N THR A 58 -2.01 8.19 5.55
CA THR A 58 -2.91 7.13 6.01
C THR A 58 -3.41 6.35 4.82
N ILE A 59 -3.40 5.03 4.92
CA ILE A 59 -4.01 4.13 3.95
C ILE A 59 -5.18 3.44 4.64
N LEU A 60 -6.35 3.48 4.01
CA LEU A 60 -7.57 2.83 4.47
C LEU A 60 -8.05 1.84 3.42
N ALA A 61 -8.43 0.63 3.82
CA ALA A 61 -9.04 -0.37 2.96
C ALA A 61 -10.46 -0.66 3.44
N HIS A 62 -11.44 -0.15 2.69
CA HIS A 62 -12.86 -0.32 2.99
C HIS A 62 -13.37 -1.64 2.42
N GLY A 63 -14.00 -2.44 3.26
CA GLY A 63 -14.57 -3.72 2.86
C GLY A 63 -13.52 -4.81 2.61
N ASN A 64 -12.30 -4.65 3.09
CA ASN A 64 -11.24 -5.64 3.00
C ASN A 64 -11.64 -6.93 3.75
N SER A 65 -11.58 -8.06 3.06
CA SER A 65 -11.91 -9.38 3.62
C SER A 65 -11.34 -10.47 2.73
N PRO A 66 -11.24 -11.73 3.19
CA PRO A 66 -10.81 -12.85 2.35
C PRO A 66 -11.66 -13.04 1.07
N LYS A 67 -12.88 -12.49 1.04
CA LYS A 67 -13.77 -12.52 -0.12
C LYS A 67 -13.56 -11.31 -1.05
N ASN A 68 -13.30 -10.14 -0.48
CA ASN A 68 -13.20 -8.88 -1.22
C ASN A 68 -11.74 -8.55 -1.50
N MET A 69 -11.17 -9.22 -2.50
CA MET A 69 -9.73 -9.12 -2.82
C MET A 69 -9.40 -8.18 -3.98
N TYR A 70 -10.41 -7.58 -4.64
CA TYR A 70 -10.19 -6.69 -5.77
C TYR A 70 -10.44 -5.25 -5.38
N VAL A 71 -9.63 -4.34 -5.91
CA VAL A 71 -9.86 -2.89 -5.77
C VAL A 71 -10.91 -2.46 -6.79
N SER A 72 -12.05 -1.94 -6.32
CA SER A 72 -13.09 -1.35 -7.17
C SER A 72 -12.70 0.06 -7.62
N HIS A 73 -12.29 0.89 -6.67
CA HIS A 73 -11.83 2.25 -6.92
C HIS A 73 -10.98 2.76 -5.77
N ILE A 74 -10.27 3.86 -6.03
CA ILE A 74 -9.35 4.49 -5.08
C ILE A 74 -9.75 5.95 -4.93
N LYS A 75 -9.60 6.48 -3.71
CA LYS A 75 -9.66 7.93 -3.46
C LYS A 75 -8.35 8.41 -2.85
N LEU A 76 -7.90 9.59 -3.26
CA LEU A 76 -6.81 10.31 -2.64
C LEU A 76 -7.36 11.62 -2.07
N ASN A 77 -7.27 11.79 -0.76
CA ASN A 77 -7.80 12.93 -0.02
C ASN A 77 -9.29 13.18 -0.35
N GLY A 78 -10.09 12.11 -0.34
CA GLY A 78 -11.53 12.13 -0.62
C GLY A 78 -11.92 12.28 -2.10
N LYS A 79 -10.96 12.48 -3.01
CA LYS A 79 -11.22 12.63 -4.46
C LYS A 79 -10.93 11.34 -5.20
N LEU A 80 -11.78 11.00 -6.17
CA LEU A 80 -11.58 9.83 -7.02
C LEU A 80 -10.21 9.87 -7.70
N TYR A 81 -9.48 8.76 -7.62
CA TYR A 81 -8.12 8.63 -8.10
C TYR A 81 -8.02 7.48 -9.10
N ASN A 82 -7.77 7.82 -10.37
CA ASN A 82 -7.87 6.88 -11.50
C ASN A 82 -6.51 6.37 -11.98
N LYS A 83 -5.41 6.74 -11.32
CA LYS A 83 -4.07 6.22 -11.65
C LYS A 83 -3.87 4.89 -10.93
N LEU A 84 -3.05 4.02 -11.52
CA LEU A 84 -2.64 2.75 -10.91
C LEU A 84 -1.37 2.88 -10.05
N TYR A 85 -0.94 4.11 -9.77
CA TYR A 85 0.24 4.41 -8.97
C TYR A 85 0.02 5.72 -8.20
N ILE A 86 0.76 5.88 -7.11
CA ILE A 86 0.92 7.13 -6.36
C ILE A 86 2.36 7.64 -6.48
N ASP A 87 2.51 8.96 -6.61
CA ASP A 87 3.84 9.58 -6.63
C ASP A 87 4.38 9.75 -5.20
N TYR A 88 5.70 9.61 -5.01
CA TYR A 88 6.37 9.82 -3.72
C TYR A 88 6.04 11.18 -3.10
N LYS A 89 5.97 12.23 -3.93
CA LYS A 89 5.59 13.58 -3.49
C LYS A 89 4.19 13.63 -2.87
N ASP A 90 3.25 12.81 -3.34
CA ASP A 90 1.89 12.77 -2.83
C ASP A 90 1.86 12.03 -1.48
N ILE A 91 2.69 10.99 -1.31
CA ILE A 91 2.90 10.32 -0.02
C ILE A 91 3.52 11.29 0.99
N MET A 92 4.60 11.98 0.62
CA MET A 92 5.31 12.91 1.49
C MET A 92 4.51 14.18 1.81
N ALA A 93 3.50 14.51 1.00
CA ALA A 93 2.54 15.55 1.34
C ALA A 93 1.62 15.15 2.51
N GLY A 94 1.55 13.86 2.85
CA GLY A 94 0.63 13.28 3.82
C GLY A 94 -0.79 13.12 3.26
N GLY A 95 -1.75 12.89 4.14
CA GLY A 95 -3.16 12.78 3.78
C GLY A 95 -3.68 11.34 3.83
N THR A 96 -4.69 11.03 3.03
CA THR A 96 -5.40 9.74 3.09
C THR A 96 -5.60 9.14 1.71
N LEU A 97 -5.15 7.90 1.53
CA LEU A 97 -5.43 7.05 0.38
C LEU A 97 -6.44 5.98 0.81
N GLU A 98 -7.55 5.88 0.10
CA GLU A 98 -8.64 4.96 0.43
C GLU A 98 -8.84 3.97 -0.72
N PHE A 99 -8.68 2.68 -0.43
CA PHE A 99 -9.04 1.58 -1.29
C PHE A 99 -10.46 1.12 -0.96
N PHE A 100 -11.29 0.94 -1.99
CA PHE A 100 -12.62 0.33 -1.83
C PHE A 100 -12.60 -1.06 -2.45
N MET A 101 -12.72 -2.08 -1.61
CA MET A 101 -12.55 -3.48 -2.00
C MET A 101 -13.88 -4.11 -2.45
N THR A 102 -13.79 -5.11 -3.33
CA THR A 102 -14.94 -5.86 -3.88
C THR A 102 -14.56 -7.31 -4.18
N ASP A 103 -15.57 -8.20 -4.25
CA ASP A 103 -15.42 -9.61 -4.65
C ASP A 103 -15.50 -9.81 -6.17
N ARG A 104 -15.82 -8.74 -6.91
CA ARG A 104 -15.91 -8.76 -8.37
C ARG A 104 -14.59 -8.35 -9.00
N ARG A 105 -14.12 -9.18 -9.93
CA ARG A 105 -12.96 -8.85 -10.76
C ARG A 105 -13.33 -7.67 -11.68
N PRO A 106 -12.60 -6.54 -11.62
CA PRO A 106 -12.81 -5.41 -12.51
C PRO A 106 -12.38 -5.70 -13.96
#